data_AF-A0A0B6XXQ7-F1
#
_entry.id   AF-A0A0B6XXQ7-F1
#
_cell.length_a   1.000
_cell.length_b   1.000
_cell.length_c   1.000
_cell.angle_alpha   90.00
_cell.angle_beta   90.00
_cell.angle_gamma   90.00
#
_symmetry.space_group_name_H-M   'P 1'
#
loop_
_entity.id
_entity.type
_entity.pdbx_description
1 polymer ?
#
loop_
_entity_poly.entity_id
_entity_poly.type
_entity_poly.pdbx_seq_one_letter_code
_entity_poly.pdbx_strand_id
1 'polypeptide(L)' 'CLCNPSNCKFGLTISFDLKVLAFKEYMHIFTSGGNEKNSYGVAMYYRYDQFFVTFSTLTQEWTVFTNNITL' A
#
# COMPACT_ATOMS: atom_id res chain seq x y z
N CYS A 1 -3.58 -1.29 -14.53
CA CYS A 1 -3.98 -2.29 -13.53
C CYS A 1 -3.71 -1.77 -12.10
N LEU A 2 -2.59 -1.09 -11.82
CA LEU A 2 -2.33 -0.48 -10.50
C LEU A 2 -3.47 0.43 -9.97
N CYS A 3 -3.97 1.36 -10.80
CA CYS A 3 -5.09 2.24 -10.43
C CYS A 3 -6.47 1.57 -10.49
N ASN A 4 -6.57 0.30 -10.89
CA ASN A 4 -7.81 -0.48 -10.86
C ASN A 4 -7.43 -1.96 -10.82
N PRO A 5 -7.29 -2.53 -9.61
CA PRO A 5 -6.71 -3.85 -9.48
C PRO A 5 -7.55 -5.00 -10.03
N SER A 6 -8.85 -4.77 -10.27
CA SER A 6 -9.70 -5.71 -11.01
C SER A 6 -9.17 -6.01 -12.42
N ASN A 7 -8.31 -5.14 -12.96
CA ASN A 7 -7.67 -5.33 -14.25
C ASN A 7 -6.35 -6.14 -14.17
N CYS A 8 -5.84 -6.49 -12.99
CA CYS A 8 -4.61 -7.27 -12.82
C CYS A 8 -4.90 -8.78 -12.87
N LYS A 9 -5.33 -9.29 -14.04
CA LYS A 9 -5.84 -10.67 -14.22
C LYS A 9 -4.85 -11.79 -13.85
N PHE A 10 -3.55 -11.52 -13.93
CA PHE A 10 -2.48 -12.48 -13.65
C PHE A 10 -1.75 -12.17 -12.34
N GLY A 11 -2.36 -11.33 -11.49
CA GLY A 11 -1.71 -10.79 -10.30
C GLY A 11 -0.75 -9.65 -10.64
N LEU A 12 -0.05 -9.21 -9.59
CA LEU A 12 0.88 -8.10 -9.64
C LEU A 12 1.98 -8.36 -8.59
N THR A 13 3.22 -8.03 -8.93
CA THR A 13 4.34 -8.02 -8.00
C THR A 13 5.06 -6.69 -8.14
N ILE A 14 5.32 -6.04 -7.00
CA ILE A 14 6.09 -4.80 -6.92
C ILE A 14 7.31 -5.11 -6.05
N SER A 15 8.50 -4.79 -6.57
CA SER A 15 9.77 -4.96 -5.87
C SER A 15 10.63 -3.73 -6.10
N PHE A 16 11.20 -3.19 -5.02
CA PHE A 16 12.08 -2.03 -5.05
C PHE A 16 12.98 -2.04 -3.82
N ASP A 17 14.14 -1.40 -3.94
CA ASP A 17 15.03 -1.12 -2.80
C ASP A 17 14.66 0.23 -2.18
N LEU A 18 14.51 0.26 -0.85
CA LEU A 18 14.16 1.48 -0.11
C LEU A 18 15.17 1.71 1.02
N LYS A 19 15.77 2.90 1.02
CA LYS A 19 16.53 3.41 2.17
C LYS A 19 15.71 4.48 2.88
N VAL A 20 15.19 4.13 4.06
CA VAL A 20 14.45 5.08 4.90
C VAL A 20 15.44 5.84 5.80
N LEU A 21 15.41 7.17 5.75
CA LEU A 21 16.27 8.03 6.59
C LEU A 21 15.59 8.40 7.91
N ALA A 22 14.27 8.54 7.91
CA ALA A 22 13.46 8.78 9.09
C ALA A 22 12.02 8.30 8.82
N PHE A 23 11.40 7.68 9.81
CA PHE A 23 10.00 7.32 9.75
C PHE A 23 9.12 8.49 10.19
N LYS A 24 8.04 8.73 9.44
CA LYS A 24 7.00 9.68 9.78
C LYS A 24 5.66 8.97 9.75
N GLU A 25 4.85 9.19 10.77
CA GLU A 25 3.50 8.62 10.85
C GLU A 25 2.68 9.00 9.61
N TYR A 26 1.99 8.00 9.04
CA TYR A 26 1.18 8.13 7.84
C TYR A 26 1.96 8.52 6.57
N MET A 27 3.21 8.04 6.44
CA MET A 27 4.04 8.26 5.25
C MET A 27 3.69 7.28 4.13
N HIS A 28 3.25 7.78 2.98
CA HIS A 28 3.10 6.97 1.77
C HIS A 28 4.46 6.65 1.14
N ILE A 29 4.66 5.38 0.79
CA ILE A 29 5.87 4.87 0.12
C ILE A 29 5.58 4.68 -1.37
N PHE A 30 4.45 4.08 -1.68
CA PHE A 30 3.98 3.83 -3.03
C PHE A 30 2.46 3.88 -3.03
N THR A 31 1.81 4.64 -3.92
CA THR A 31 0.34 4.69 -3.94
C THR A 31 -0.21 5.01 -5.32
N SER A 32 -1.35 4.41 -5.62
CA SER A 32 -2.26 4.79 -6.70
C SER A 32 -3.65 5.15 -6.15
N GLY A 33 -3.73 5.55 -4.87
CA GLY A 33 -4.99 5.93 -4.21
C GLY A 33 -5.72 4.79 -3.51
N GLY A 34 -5.06 3.64 -3.28
CA GLY A 34 -5.72 2.45 -2.73
C GLY A 34 -6.34 2.62 -1.33
N ASN A 35 -5.89 3.60 -0.55
CA ASN A 35 -6.39 3.88 0.80
C ASN A 35 -7.26 5.15 0.89
N GLU A 36 -7.74 5.68 -0.24
CA GLU A 36 -8.59 6.87 -0.28
C GLU A 36 -10.08 6.50 -0.42
N LYS A 37 -10.95 7.19 0.32
CA LYS A 37 -12.39 6.87 0.44
C LYS A 37 -13.15 6.75 -0.89
N ASN A 38 -12.75 7.52 -1.91
CA ASN A 38 -13.43 7.58 -3.21
C ASN A 38 -12.52 7.12 -4.36
N SER A 39 -11.50 6.31 -4.06
CA SER A 39 -10.55 5.80 -5.04
C SER A 39 -10.36 4.30 -4.87
N TYR A 40 -9.69 3.69 -5.84
CA TYR A 40 -9.32 2.28 -5.83
C TYR A 40 -7.91 2.13 -6.38
N GLY A 41 -7.19 1.12 -5.90
CA GLY A 41 -5.80 0.91 -6.30
C GLY A 41 -4.99 0.20 -5.25
N VAL A 42 -3.71 0.56 -5.19
CA VAL A 42 -2.75 0.03 -4.22
C VAL A 42 -2.19 1.19 -3.41
N ALA A 43 -2.00 1.02 -2.11
CA ALA A 43 -1.31 1.99 -1.27
C ALA A 43 -0.43 1.26 -0.26
N MET A 44 0.85 1.58 -0.25
CA MET A 44 1.81 1.17 0.76
C MET A 44 2.19 2.39 1.60
N TYR A 45 2.03 2.28 2.92
CA TYR A 45 2.28 3.39 3.83
C TYR A 45 2.79 2.91 5.19
N TYR A 46 3.53 3.76 5.89
CA TYR A 46 3.99 3.53 7.25
C TYR A 46 3.01 4.14 8.25
N ARG A 47 2.60 3.36 9.24
CA ARG A 47 1.73 3.80 10.34
C ARG A 47 1.91 2.88 11.53
N TYR A 48 1.79 3.37 12.76
CA TYR A 48 1.83 2.52 13.97
C TYR A 48 3.05 1.57 14.02
N ASP A 49 4.21 2.06 13.61
CA ASP A 49 5.45 1.30 13.51
C ASP A 49 5.39 0.08 12.59
N GLN A 50 4.49 0.06 11.61
CA GLN A 50 4.31 -1.03 10.66
C GLN A 50 4.20 -0.49 9.24
N PHE A 51 4.60 -1.31 8.26
CA PHE A 51 4.20 -1.06 6.88
C PHE A 51 2.85 -1.71 6.62
N PHE A 52 1.93 -0.92 6.10
CA PHE A 52 0.64 -1.34 5.62
C PHE A 52 0.66 -1.39 4.09
N VAL A 53 -0.02 -2.37 3.53
CA VAL A 53 -0.39 -2.42 2.12
C VAL A 53 -1.89 -2.60 2.03
N THR A 54 -2.58 -1.59 1.50
CA THR A 54 -4.00 -1.63 1.16
C THR A 54 -4.15 -1.85 -0.34
N PHE A 55 -5.01 -2.78 -0.69
CA PHE A 55 -5.41 -3.12 -2.04
C PHE A 55 -6.93 -2.95 -2.13
N SER A 56 -7.41 -2.07 -2.98
CA SER A 56 -8.84 -1.76 -3.10
C SER A 56 -9.32 -1.80 -4.53
N THR A 57 -10.51 -2.35 -4.69
CA THR A 57 -11.30 -2.37 -5.92
C THR A 57 -12.57 -1.58 -5.69
N LEU A 58 -13.47 -1.53 -6.68
CA LEU A 58 -14.76 -0.87 -6.52
C LEU A 58 -15.62 -1.48 -5.39
N THR A 59 -15.45 -2.75 -5.07
CA THR A 59 -16.36 -3.49 -4.17
C THR A 59 -15.69 -4.09 -2.94
N GLN A 60 -14.36 -4.18 -2.94
CA GLN A 60 -13.60 -4.92 -1.92
C GLN A 60 -12.30 -4.20 -1.60
N GLU A 61 -11.91 -4.28 -0.34
CA GLU A 61 -10.65 -3.74 0.18
C GLU A 61 -9.98 -4.81 1.05
N TRP A 62 -8.67 -4.94 0.90
CA TRP A 62 -7.82 -5.77 1.74
C TRP A 62 -6.67 -4.94 2.25
N THR A 63 -6.33 -5.11 3.52
CA THR A 63 -5.16 -4.50 4.11
C THR A 63 -4.35 -5.57 4.81
N VAL A 64 -3.06 -5.63 4.49
CA VAL A 64 -2.07 -6.44 5.19
C VAL A 64 -1.03 -5.53 5.80
N PHE A 65 -0.40 -5.99 6.88
CA PHE A 65 0.62 -5.22 7.58
C PHE A 65 1.75 -6.13 8.04
N THR A 66 2.93 -5.54 8.21
CA THR A 66 4.10 -6.22 8.77
C THR A 66 4.02 -6.25 10.29
N ASN A 67 4.89 -7.04 10.92
CA ASN A 67 5.23 -6.83 12.32
C ASN A 67 5.83 -5.43 12.53
N ASN A 68 5.97 -5.02 13.79
CA ASN A 68 6.59 -3.75 14.14
C ASN A 68 8.02 -3.66 13.58
N ILE A 69 8.32 -2.50 13.01
CA ILE A 69 9.58 -2.17 12.37
C ILE A 69 10.21 -1.07 13.20
N THR A 70 11.19 -1.44 14.01
CA THR A 70 12.07 -0.50 14.70
C THR A 70 13.38 -0.40 13.92
N LEU A 71 13.92 0.81 13.79
CA LEU A 71 15.30 1.04 13.33
C LEU A 71 16.31 0.52 14.35
#